data_AF-A0A9D0WBF1-F1
#
_entry.id   AF-A0A9D0WBF1-F1
#
_cell.length_a   1.000
_cell.length_b   1.000
_cell.length_c   1.000
_cell.angle_alpha   90.00
_cell.angle_beta   90.00
_cell.angle_gamma   90.00
#
_symmetry.space_group_name_H-M   'P 1'
#
loop_
_entity.id
_entity.type
_entity.pdbx_description
1 polymer ?
#
loop_
_entity_poly.entity_id
_entity_poly.type
_entity_poly.pdbx_seq_one_letter_code
_entity_poly.pdbx_strand_id
1 'polypeptide(L)'
;MSPAQPDTLIAQNDSTTTDEAEPVIINVLANDTVGGIDIDPATAAIAILDEPVNGQAVVNQNQTVTYAANADVHFPSFSNVSPTE
;
A
#
# COMPACT_ATOMS: atom_id res chain seq x y z
N MET A 1 28.77 -14.88 25.47
CA MET A 1 28.02 -13.95 24.60
C MET A 1 27.72 -14.72 23.32
N SER A 2 26.45 -14.99 23.00
CA SER A 2 26.11 -15.55 21.68
C SER A 2 26.57 -14.57 20.60
N PRO A 3 27.05 -15.02 19.44
CA PRO A 3 27.36 -14.12 18.34
C PRO A 3 26.11 -13.31 18.00
N ALA A 4 26.30 -12.01 17.74
CA ALA A 4 25.24 -11.17 17.21
C ALA A 4 24.67 -11.86 15.97
N GLN A 5 23.37 -12.14 16.00
CA GLN A 5 22.64 -12.63 14.83
C GLN A 5 22.90 -11.61 13.71
N PRO A 6 23.33 -12.01 12.50
CA PRO A 6 23.61 -11.05 11.44
C PRO A 6 22.36 -10.19 11.21
N ASP A 7 22.53 -8.88 11.06
CA ASP A 7 21.48 -7.88 10.78
C ASP A 7 20.85 -8.16 9.39
N THR A 8 20.18 -9.30 9.29
CA THR A 8 19.61 -9.84 8.07
C THR A 8 18.18 -9.31 7.98
N LEU A 9 17.88 -8.63 6.88
CA LEU A 9 16.52 -8.20 6.58
C LEU A 9 15.70 -9.42 6.12
N ILE A 10 14.54 -9.61 6.74
CA ILE A 10 13.53 -10.58 6.32
C ILE A 10 12.28 -9.78 5.98
N ALA A 11 12.00 -9.64 4.69
CA ALA A 11 10.81 -8.98 4.18
C ALA A 11 9.70 -10.01 3.91
N GLN A 12 8.45 -9.63 4.18
CA GLN A 12 7.26 -10.43 3.91
C GLN A 12 6.29 -9.65 3.04
N ASN A 13 5.71 -10.32 2.04
CA ASN A 13 4.82 -9.66 1.10
C ASN A 13 3.53 -9.17 1.79
N ASP A 14 3.13 -7.94 1.47
CA ASP A 14 1.83 -7.41 1.83
C ASP A 14 0.78 -7.69 0.77
N SER A 15 -0.47 -7.81 1.21
CA SER A 15 -1.61 -7.82 0.31
C SER A 15 -2.80 -7.13 0.96
N THR A 16 -3.53 -6.34 0.17
CA THR A 16 -4.76 -5.68 0.57
C THR A 16 -5.67 -5.53 -0.65
N THR A 17 -6.93 -5.18 -0.42
CA THR A 17 -7.91 -4.86 -1.45
C THR A 17 -8.59 -3.56 -1.08
N THR A 18 -8.92 -2.75 -2.07
CA THR A 18 -9.69 -1.52 -1.90
C THR A 18 -10.66 -1.36 -3.07
N ASP A 19 -11.75 -0.63 -2.84
CA ASP A 19 -12.70 -0.29 -3.89
C ASP A 19 -12.12 0.82 -4.79
N GLU A 20 -12.69 0.96 -5.99
CA GLU A 20 -12.36 2.06 -6.89
C GLU A 20 -12.68 3.41 -6.21
N ALA A 21 -11.77 4.37 -6.36
CA ALA A 21 -11.81 5.70 -5.73
C ALA A 21 -11.68 5.75 -4.19
N GLU A 22 -11.45 4.62 -3.51
CA GLU A 22 -11.14 4.57 -2.08
C GLU A 22 -9.65 4.27 -1.86
N PRO A 23 -8.83 5.24 -1.41
CA PRO A 23 -7.43 4.98 -1.11
C PRO A 23 -7.27 4.07 0.10
N VAL A 24 -6.24 3.21 0.08
CA VAL A 24 -5.87 2.35 1.20
C VAL A 24 -4.48 2.69 1.71
N ILE A 25 -4.31 2.70 3.04
CA ILE A 25 -3.01 2.87 3.70
C ILE A 25 -2.51 1.50 4.13
N ILE A 26 -1.27 1.18 3.78
CA ILE A 26 -0.63 -0.11 4.01
C ILE A 26 0.61 0.12 4.88
N ASN A 27 0.67 -0.58 6.02
CA ASN A 27 1.88 -0.61 6.85
C ASN A 27 2.80 -1.75 6.38
N VAL A 28 3.61 -1.47 5.36
CA VAL A 28 4.47 -2.46 4.69
C VAL A 28 5.63 -2.96 5.55
N LEU A 29 5.91 -2.34 6.70
CA LEU A 29 6.95 -2.78 7.63
C LEU A 29 6.40 -3.68 8.75
N ALA A 30 5.07 -3.85 8.83
CA ALA A 30 4.42 -4.49 9.98
C ALA A 30 4.81 -5.96 10.18
N ASN A 31 5.21 -6.64 9.11
CA ASN A 31 5.60 -8.05 9.07
C ASN A 31 7.08 -8.23 8.70
N ASP A 32 7.87 -7.16 8.64
CA ASP A 32 9.28 -7.19 8.29
C ASP A 32 10.16 -7.15 9.54
N THR A 33 11.31 -7.82 9.48
CA THR A 33 12.28 -7.82 10.59
C THR A 33 13.71 -7.60 10.11
N VAL A 34 14.54 -6.99 10.96
CA VAL A 34 16.00 -6.91 10.80
C VAL A 34 16.66 -7.60 12.00
N GLY A 35 17.48 -8.62 11.73
CA GLY A 35 18.09 -9.41 12.80
C GLY A 35 17.05 -10.08 13.71
N GLY A 36 15.84 -10.35 13.20
CA GLY A 36 14.74 -10.96 13.95
C GLY A 36 13.97 -10.01 14.88
N ILE A 37 14.16 -8.70 14.72
CA ILE A 37 13.43 -7.64 15.45
C ILE A 37 12.60 -6.84 14.44
N ASP A 38 11.37 -6.48 14.81
CA ASP A 38 10.49 -5.63 13.99
C ASP A 38 11.21 -4.33 13.60
N ILE A 39 11.03 -3.91 12.35
CA ILE A 39 11.66 -2.69 11.84
C ILE A 39 11.01 -1.45 12.47
N ASP A 40 11.82 -0.56 13.05
CA ASP A 40 11.35 0.75 13.52
C ASP A 40 11.15 1.71 12.33
N PRO A 41 9.90 2.15 12.05
CA PRO A 41 9.59 3.07 10.96
C PRO A 41 10.36 4.39 11.05
N ALA A 42 10.75 4.84 12.24
CA ALA A 42 11.52 6.08 12.42
C ALA A 42 12.96 5.99 11.90
N THR A 43 13.47 4.77 11.71
CA THR A 43 14.83 4.50 11.23
C THR A 43 14.86 3.89 9.82
N ALA A 44 13.69 3.58 9.26
CA ALA A 44 13.54 2.98 7.94
C ALA A 44 13.31 4.04 6.85
N ALA A 45 13.65 3.69 5.62
CA ALA A 45 13.31 4.46 4.43
C ALA A 45 12.66 3.54 3.41
N ILE A 46 11.45 3.91 2.97
CA ILE A 46 10.73 3.18 1.92
C ILE A 46 10.84 4.00 0.64
N ALA A 47 11.06 3.32 -0.47
CA ALA A 47 11.02 3.88 -1.80
C ALA A 47 10.13 3.02 -2.69
N ILE A 48 9.35 3.69 -3.54
CA ILE A 48 8.61 3.04 -4.63
C ILE A 48 9.57 2.98 -5.81
N LEU A 49 9.92 1.77 -6.24
CA LEU A 49 10.83 1.56 -7.37
C LEU A 49 10.09 1.65 -8.71
N ASP A 50 8.89 1.08 -8.74
CA ASP A 50 8.00 1.07 -9.90
C ASP A 50 6.59 1.46 -9.45
N GLU A 51 5.96 2.38 -10.17
CA GLU A 51 4.58 2.77 -9.91
C GLU A 51 3.60 1.68 -10.38
N PRO A 52 2.48 1.47 -9.67
CA PRO A 52 1.46 0.51 -10.07
C PRO A 52 0.76 0.96 -11.37
N VAL A 53 0.44 -0.01 -12.24
CA VAL A 53 -0.19 0.28 -13.55
C VAL A 53 -1.61 0.84 -13.41
N ASN A 54 -2.35 0.43 -12.37
CA ASN A 54 -3.76 0.76 -12.18
C ASN A 54 -4.01 1.76 -11.03
N GLY A 55 -3.01 2.58 -10.70
CA GLY A 55 -3.14 3.55 -9.63
C GLY A 55 -1.89 4.37 -9.41
N GLN A 56 -1.78 4.94 -8.22
CA GLN A 56 -0.61 5.64 -7.73
C GLN A 56 -0.28 5.12 -6.33
N ALA A 57 1.01 4.91 -6.06
CA ALA A 57 1.51 4.65 -4.72
C ALA A 57 2.25 5.89 -4.20
N VAL A 58 2.08 6.20 -2.92
CA VAL A 58 2.80 7.31 -2.25
C VAL A 58 3.31 6.83 -0.91
N VAL A 59 4.59 7.07 -0.64
CA VAL A 59 5.17 6.87 0.70
C VAL A 59 4.79 8.04 1.59
N ASN A 60 4.12 7.76 2.70
CA ASN A 60 3.74 8.75 3.71
C ASN A 60 4.90 9.07 4.67
N GLN A 61 4.83 10.18 5.39
CA GLN A 61 5.87 10.61 6.36
C GLN A 61 6.10 9.62 7.51
N ASN A 62 5.12 8.76 7.81
CA ASN A 62 5.22 7.75 8.87
C ASN A 62 5.66 6.37 8.33
N GLN A 63 6.22 6.33 7.12
CA GLN A 63 6.67 5.12 6.44
C GLN A 63 5.59 4.05 6.26
N THR A 64 4.35 4.50 6.07
CA THR A 64 3.29 3.69 5.43
C THR A 64 3.19 4.05 3.95
N VAL A 65 2.53 3.20 3.17
CA VAL A 65 2.27 3.46 1.74
C VAL A 65 0.77 3.68 1.54
N THR A 66 0.40 4.80 0.93
CA THR A 66 -0.95 5.01 0.42
C THR A 66 -1.01 4.50 -1.01
N TYR A 67 -1.95 3.60 -1.30
CA TYR A 67 -2.32 3.23 -2.67
C TYR A 67 -3.68 3.83 -3.01
N ALA A 68 -3.75 4.55 -4.13
CA ALA A 68 -5.00 5.04 -4.71
C ALA A 68 -5.17 4.42 -6.09
N ALA A 69 -6.23 3.63 -6.29
CA ALA A 69 -6.58 3.12 -7.61
C ALA A 69 -6.95 4.28 -8.54
N ASN A 70 -6.68 4.12 -9.84
CA ASN A 70 -7.18 5.05 -10.84
C ASN A 70 -8.71 5.11 -10.73
N ALA A 71 -9.27 6.31 -10.71
CA ALA A 71 -10.71 6.48 -10.75
C ALA A 71 -11.20 6.04 -12.14
N ASP A 72 -11.68 4.81 -12.27
CA ASP A 72 -12.48 4.45 -13.42
C ASP A 72 -13.88 5.01 -13.18
N VAL A 73 -14.11 6.25 -13.62
CA VAL A 73 -15.42 6.92 -13.52
C VAL A 73 -16.41 6.31 -14.51
N HIS A 74 -16.60 4.98 -14.47
CA HIS A 74 -17.75 4.34 -15.11
C HIS A 74 -18.89 4.24 -14.11
N PHE A 75 -19.45 5.39 -13.73
CA PHE A 75 -20.88 5.41 -13.49
C PHE A 75 -21.53 5.46 -14.87
N PRO A 76 -22.09 4.37 -15.42
CA PRO A 76 -23.18 4.60 -16.34
C PRO A 76 -24.25 5.25 -15.48
N SER A 77 -24.35 6.57 -15.53
CA SER A 77 -25.61 7.22 -15.22
C SER A 77 -26.59 6.62 -16.23
N PHE A 78 -27.23 5.52 -15.87
CA PHE A 78 -28.47 5.16 -16.52
C PHE A 78 -29.43 6.28 -16.11
N SER A 79 -29.45 7.36 -16.91
CA SER A 79 -30.63 8.22 -16.99
C SER A 79 -31.73 7.29 -17.44
N ASN A 80 -32.43 6.72 -16.46
CA ASN A 80 -33.60 5.92 -16.69
C ASN A 80 -34.54 6.82 -17.49
N VAL A 81 -34.73 6.41 -18.74
CA VAL A 81 -35.51 7.11 -19.76
C VAL A 81 -36.85 7.49 -19.15
N SER A 82 -37.28 8.75 -19.30
CA SER A 82 -38.63 9.16 -18.88
C SER A 82 -39.64 8.20 -19.53
N PRO A 83 -40.57 7.59 -18.76
CA PRO A 83 -41.69 6.90 -19.38
C PRO A 83 -42.49 7.98 -20.11
N THR A 84 -42.53 7.89 -21.44
CA THR A 84 -43.60 8.50 -22.21
C THR A 84 -44.73 7.49 -22.15
N GLU A 85 -45.79 7.82 -21.41
CA GLU A 85 -47.23 7.71 -21.78
C GLU A 85 -48.07 8.34 -20.66
#